data_AF-A0A1G4QDS8-F1
#
_entry.id   AF-A0A1G4QDS8-F1
#
_cell.length_a   1.000
_cell.length_b   1.000
_cell.length_c   1.000
_cell.angle_alpha   90.00
_cell.angle_beta   90.00
_cell.angle_gamma   90.00
#
_symmetry.space_group_name_H-M   'P 1'
#
loop_
_entity.id
_entity.type
_entity.pdbx_description
1 polymer ?
#
loop_
_entity_poly.entity_id
_entity_poly.type
_entity_poly.pdbx_seq_one_letter_code
_entity_poly.pdbx_strand_id
1 'polypeptide(L)'
;MENFFYRRALYVGVLILGVVLLVGIFIFFDQKSNSEMSGKVLENQSKIVADAADAINAKNYDIMVFGEDIQGPANLKTRRVNGFKHEAICGSLAPQGVNGRMIIYNDPHGIAGIDEDQLNDLVDRIKNDNVTFIYIGKTKFNMFKNAGIASGAEGAESYIVFNNGKEYINGIAEDGDLMPKNLEMTLTKEQRSVYTVIINLTQSKVYEKVW
;
A
#
# COMPACT_ATOMS: atom_id res chain seq x y z
N MET A 1 -36.09 -52.84 42.83
CA MET A 1 -34.77 -52.27 42.40
C MET A 1 -34.86 -51.44 41.12
N GLU A 2 -35.86 -51.63 40.24
CA GLU A 2 -35.96 -50.92 38.95
C GLU A 2 -36.18 -49.39 39.06
N ASN A 3 -36.98 -48.92 40.02
CA ASN A 3 -37.24 -47.48 40.21
C ASN A 3 -36.01 -46.63 40.58
N PHE A 4 -34.96 -47.26 41.14
CA PHE A 4 -33.72 -46.57 41.51
C PHE A 4 -32.82 -46.32 40.30
N PHE A 5 -32.74 -47.28 39.38
CA PHE A 5 -32.00 -47.15 38.13
C PHE A 5 -32.66 -46.14 37.19
N TYR A 6 -34.00 -46.13 37.11
CA TYR A 6 -34.74 -45.19 36.28
C TYR A 6 -34.55 -43.74 36.71
N ARG A 7 -34.58 -43.45 38.01
CA ARG A 7 -34.33 -42.10 38.53
C ARG A 7 -32.90 -41.63 38.27
N ARG A 8 -31.90 -42.50 38.48
CA ARG A 8 -30.49 -42.17 38.19
C ARG A 8 -30.25 -41.94 36.70
N ALA A 9 -30.84 -42.76 35.83
CA ALA A 9 -30.76 -42.57 34.38
C ALA A 9 -31.38 -41.25 33.94
N LEU A 10 -32.49 -40.84 34.56
CA LEU A 10 -33.17 -39.57 34.28
C LEU A 10 -32.33 -38.37 34.76
N TYR A 11 -31.73 -38.43 35.95
CA TYR A 11 -30.81 -37.39 36.43
C TYR A 11 -29.56 -37.27 35.57
N VAL A 12 -28.94 -38.40 35.18
CA VAL A 12 -27.78 -38.40 34.28
C VAL A 12 -28.15 -37.86 32.90
N GLY A 13 -29.32 -38.21 32.37
CA GLY A 13 -29.82 -37.69 31.09
C GLY A 13 -30.03 -36.18 31.11
N VAL A 14 -30.63 -35.63 32.17
CA VAL A 14 -30.80 -34.17 32.35
C VAL A 14 -29.45 -33.46 32.48
N LEU A 15 -28.50 -34.07 33.20
CA LEU A 15 -27.17 -33.50 33.40
C LEU A 15 -26.37 -33.45 32.10
N ILE A 16 -26.44 -34.51 31.28
CA ILE A 16 -25.83 -34.54 29.94
C ILE A 16 -26.45 -33.48 29.02
N LEU A 17 -27.78 -33.34 29.03
CA LEU A 17 -28.49 -32.30 28.25
C LEU A 17 -28.05 -30.88 28.66
N GLY A 18 -27.89 -30.64 29.96
CA GLY A 18 -27.37 -29.37 30.48
C GLY A 18 -25.93 -29.09 30.02
N VAL A 19 -25.06 -30.09 30.04
CA VAL A 19 -23.68 -29.95 29.55
C VAL A 19 -23.63 -29.66 28.06
N VAL A 20 -24.44 -30.35 27.24
CA VAL A 20 -24.50 -30.11 25.79
C VAL A 20 -24.96 -28.69 25.47
N LEU A 21 -25.96 -28.18 26.19
CA LEU A 21 -26.42 -26.80 26.03
C LEU A 21 -25.33 -25.78 26.41
N LEU A 22 -24.63 -25.98 27.52
CA LEU A 22 -23.54 -25.09 27.94
C LEU A 22 -22.38 -25.08 26.94
N VAL A 23 -22.00 -26.24 26.40
CA VAL A 23 -20.96 -26.34 25.37
C VAL A 23 -21.40 -25.65 24.08
N GLY A 24 -22.65 -25.83 23.65
CA GLY A 24 -23.20 -25.16 22.48
C GLY A 24 -23.21 -23.64 22.63
N ILE A 25 -23.58 -23.13 23.81
CA ILE A 25 -23.55 -21.70 24.13
C ILE A 25 -22.11 -21.17 24.12
N PHE A 26 -21.15 -21.89 24.70
CA PHE A 26 -19.75 -21.50 24.72
C PHE A 26 -19.16 -21.40 23.31
N ILE A 27 -19.40 -22.41 22.46
CA ILE A 27 -18.95 -22.41 21.05
C ILE A 27 -19.59 -21.25 20.28
N PHE A 28 -20.89 -20.98 20.50
CA PHE A 28 -21.58 -19.87 19.84
C PHE A 28 -21.00 -18.51 20.23
N PHE A 29 -20.71 -18.28 21.53
CA PHE A 29 -20.08 -17.04 21.98
C PHE A 29 -18.64 -16.89 21.51
N ASP A 30 -17.86 -17.97 21.46
CA ASP A 30 -16.50 -17.95 20.94
C ASP A 30 -16.47 -17.61 19.43
N GLN A 31 -17.36 -18.22 18.64
CA GLN A 31 -17.49 -17.89 17.22
C GLN A 31 -17.95 -16.45 16.99
N LYS A 32 -18.92 -15.96 17.77
CA LYS A 32 -19.41 -14.57 17.67
C LYS A 32 -18.32 -13.56 18.05
N SER A 33 -17.62 -13.80 19.16
CA SER A 33 -16.51 -12.95 19.62
C SER A 33 -15.38 -12.88 18.58
N ASN A 34 -15.01 -14.03 17.99
CA ASN A 34 -13.99 -14.08 16.94
C ASN A 34 -14.46 -13.35 15.66
N SER A 35 -15.73 -13.42 15.30
CA SER A 35 -16.27 -12.69 14.14
C SER A 35 -16.28 -11.17 14.32
N GLU A 36 -16.67 -10.67 15.51
CA GLU A 36 -16.68 -9.23 15.80
C GLU A 36 -15.27 -8.67 15.97
N MET A 37 -14.37 -9.44 16.59
CA MET A 37 -12.96 -9.05 16.73
C MET A 37 -12.25 -9.06 15.37
N SER A 38 -12.53 -10.04 14.53
CA SER A 38 -12.02 -10.09 13.15
C SER A 38 -12.52 -8.89 12.32
N GLY A 39 -13.81 -8.54 12.42
CA GLY A 39 -14.38 -7.37 11.75
C GLY A 39 -13.72 -6.05 12.15
N LYS A 40 -13.50 -5.82 13.45
CA LYS A 40 -12.82 -4.62 13.96
C LYS A 40 -11.34 -4.55 13.57
N VAL A 41 -10.65 -5.69 13.53
CA VAL A 41 -9.26 -5.77 13.07
C VAL A 41 -9.19 -5.45 11.57
N LEU A 42 -10.09 -6.02 10.76
CA LEU A 42 -10.19 -5.72 9.32
C LEU A 42 -10.44 -4.23 9.08
N GLU A 43 -11.40 -3.64 9.80
CA GLU A 43 -11.75 -2.21 9.69
C GLU A 43 -10.57 -1.31 10.07
N ASN A 44 -9.89 -1.59 11.19
CA ASN A 44 -8.73 -0.82 11.63
C ASN A 44 -7.54 -0.94 10.66
N GLN A 45 -7.33 -2.11 10.07
CA GLN A 45 -6.23 -2.33 9.14
C GLN A 45 -6.47 -1.64 7.79
N SER A 46 -7.70 -1.66 7.27
CA SER A 46 -8.09 -0.85 6.11
C SER A 46 -8.01 0.65 6.38
N LYS A 47 -8.29 1.07 7.62
CA LYS A 47 -8.19 2.46 8.04
C LYS A 47 -6.76 3.02 7.99
N ILE A 48 -5.73 2.23 8.32
CA ILE A 48 -4.32 2.68 8.24
C ILE A 48 -3.97 3.16 6.83
N VAL A 49 -4.37 2.40 5.81
CA VAL A 49 -4.10 2.75 4.41
C VAL A 49 -4.95 3.94 3.97
N ALA A 50 -6.21 3.98 4.38
CA ALA A 50 -7.10 5.10 4.08
C ALA A 50 -6.54 6.41 4.67
N ASP A 51 -6.16 6.41 5.95
CA ASP A 51 -5.58 7.56 6.64
C ASP A 51 -4.27 8.03 5.98
N ALA A 52 -3.43 7.08 5.53
CA ALA A 52 -2.19 7.40 4.79
C ALA A 52 -2.47 8.06 3.44
N ALA A 53 -3.43 7.52 2.66
CA ALA A 53 -3.82 8.10 1.39
C ALA A 53 -4.44 9.51 1.58
N ASP A 54 -5.25 9.71 2.63
CA ASP A 54 -5.83 11.02 2.94
C ASP A 54 -4.77 12.04 3.38
N ALA A 55 -3.76 11.62 4.12
CA ALA A 55 -2.63 12.47 4.51
C ALA A 55 -1.83 12.96 3.28
N ILE A 56 -1.62 12.09 2.29
CA ILE A 56 -0.99 12.46 1.02
C ILE A 56 -1.89 13.40 0.22
N ASN A 57 -3.18 13.08 0.09
CA ASN A 57 -4.16 13.94 -0.60
C ASN A 57 -4.22 15.35 -0.03
N ALA A 58 -4.10 15.49 1.29
CA ALA A 58 -4.13 16.77 1.99
C ALA A 58 -2.98 17.72 1.57
N LYS A 59 -1.89 17.20 0.99
CA LYS A 59 -0.80 18.02 0.45
C LYS A 59 -1.08 18.61 -0.92
N ASN A 60 -2.18 18.24 -1.57
CA ASN A 60 -2.57 18.76 -2.89
C ASN A 60 -1.47 18.57 -3.97
N TYR A 61 -0.87 17.37 -4.00
CA TYR A 61 0.06 16.97 -5.06
C TYR A 61 -0.69 16.56 -6.33
N ASP A 62 -0.08 16.82 -7.48
CA ASP A 62 -0.44 16.13 -8.71
C ASP A 62 0.24 14.75 -8.73
N ILE A 63 -0.51 13.70 -8.38
CA ILE A 63 0.00 12.32 -8.33
C ILE A 63 -0.30 11.64 -9.65
N MET A 64 0.76 11.40 -10.42
CA MET A 64 0.73 10.71 -11.70
C MET A 64 1.21 9.28 -11.56
N VAL A 65 0.44 8.33 -12.08
CA VAL A 65 0.86 6.92 -12.14
C VAL A 65 1.10 6.53 -13.60
N PHE A 66 2.30 6.02 -13.86
CA PHE A 66 2.75 5.53 -15.16
C PHE A 66 3.04 4.03 -15.09
N GLY A 67 2.85 3.34 -16.21
CA GLY A 67 3.11 1.91 -16.34
C GLY A 67 1.89 1.04 -16.04
N GLU A 68 2.12 -0.06 -15.34
CA GLU A 68 1.11 -1.09 -15.11
C GLU A 68 -0.03 -0.60 -14.20
N ASP A 69 -1.28 -0.98 -14.54
CA ASP A 69 -2.44 -0.68 -13.70
C ASP A 69 -2.54 -1.68 -12.57
N ILE A 70 -2.04 -1.28 -11.41
CA ILE A 70 -1.99 -2.17 -10.26
C ILE A 70 -3.12 -1.86 -9.27
N GLN A 71 -3.96 -0.84 -9.53
CA GLN A 71 -5.02 -0.37 -8.64
C GLN A 71 -4.52 -0.04 -7.22
N GLY A 72 -4.23 1.25 -6.98
CA GLY A 72 -3.89 1.75 -5.65
C GLY A 72 -5.08 1.85 -4.69
N PRO A 73 -4.89 2.41 -3.48
CA PRO A 73 -5.97 2.68 -2.54
C PRO A 73 -7.07 3.55 -3.16
N ALA A 74 -8.34 3.17 -2.98
CA ALA A 74 -9.48 3.80 -3.66
C ALA A 74 -9.63 5.30 -3.37
N ASN A 75 -9.20 5.76 -2.18
CA ASN A 75 -9.28 7.16 -1.78
C ASN A 75 -8.06 7.99 -2.21
N LEU A 76 -6.97 7.37 -2.70
CA LEU A 76 -5.81 8.12 -3.18
C LEU A 76 -6.14 8.84 -4.49
N LYS A 77 -6.04 10.16 -4.51
CA LYS A 77 -6.32 10.98 -5.69
C LYS A 77 -5.13 10.90 -6.65
N THR A 78 -5.21 9.96 -7.58
CA THR A 78 -4.23 9.80 -8.64
C THR A 78 -4.86 10.04 -10.00
N ARG A 79 -4.06 10.49 -10.96
CA ARG A 79 -4.41 10.42 -12.37
C ARG A 79 -3.50 9.45 -13.08
N ARG A 80 -4.11 8.59 -13.88
CA ARG A 80 -3.37 7.66 -14.73
C ARG A 80 -2.95 8.37 -16.00
N VAL A 81 -1.71 8.14 -16.41
CA VAL A 81 -1.17 8.71 -17.65
C VAL A 81 -0.76 7.58 -18.58
N ASN A 82 -1.28 7.63 -19.81
CA ASN A 82 -0.96 6.65 -20.83
C ASN A 82 0.39 6.97 -21.48
N GLY A 83 1.38 6.15 -21.14
CA GLY A 83 2.76 6.30 -21.62
C GLY A 83 3.50 7.44 -20.92
N PHE A 84 4.82 7.34 -20.89
CA PHE A 84 5.68 8.30 -20.20
C PHE A 84 5.99 9.52 -21.09
N LYS A 85 4.95 10.30 -21.45
CA LYS A 85 5.06 11.38 -22.45
C LYS A 85 5.60 12.70 -21.86
N HIS A 86 6.36 13.44 -22.66
CA HIS A 86 6.89 14.78 -22.34
C HIS A 86 5.83 15.73 -21.75
N GLU A 87 4.64 15.80 -22.36
CA GLU A 87 3.54 16.67 -21.93
C GLU A 87 3.08 16.39 -20.48
N ALA A 88 3.10 15.12 -20.08
CA ALA A 88 2.72 14.73 -18.73
C ALA A 88 3.82 15.05 -17.71
N ILE A 89 5.09 14.87 -18.09
CA ILE A 89 6.27 15.17 -17.26
C ILE A 89 6.41 16.68 -17.05
N CYS A 90 6.22 17.46 -18.10
CA CYS A 90 6.32 18.93 -18.09
C CYS A 90 5.10 19.63 -17.47
N GLY A 91 4.04 18.88 -17.18
CA GLY A 91 2.87 19.41 -16.47
C GLY A 91 1.98 20.32 -17.30
N SER A 92 2.01 20.25 -18.64
CA SER A 92 1.01 20.94 -19.48
C SER A 92 -0.41 20.41 -19.23
N LEU A 93 -0.50 19.19 -18.70
CA LEU A 93 -1.72 18.52 -18.25
C LEU A 93 -1.95 18.65 -16.73
N ALA A 94 -1.14 19.42 -16.00
CA ALA A 94 -1.23 19.48 -14.56
C ALA A 94 -2.47 20.27 -14.09
N PRO A 95 -3.17 19.79 -13.05
CA PRO A 95 -4.19 20.58 -12.37
C PRO A 95 -3.59 21.90 -11.85
N GLN A 96 -4.36 22.98 -11.89
CA GLN A 96 -3.93 24.27 -11.34
C GLN A 96 -3.92 24.25 -9.81
N GLY A 97 -2.99 24.99 -9.20
CA GLY A 97 -2.93 25.18 -7.74
C GLY A 97 -2.34 24.01 -6.94
N VAL A 98 -1.65 23.08 -7.59
CA VAL A 98 -0.95 21.97 -6.92
C VAL A 98 0.36 22.46 -6.29
N ASN A 99 0.73 21.87 -5.14
CA ASN A 99 1.93 22.27 -4.38
C ASN A 99 3.23 21.64 -4.93
N GLY A 100 3.09 20.61 -5.77
CA GLY A 100 4.20 19.88 -6.38
C GLY A 100 3.67 18.69 -7.17
N ARG A 101 4.57 17.86 -7.68
CA ARG A 101 4.20 16.65 -8.44
C ARG A 101 4.83 15.42 -7.85
N MET A 102 4.07 14.33 -7.85
CA MET A 102 4.55 13.00 -7.50
C MET A 102 4.38 12.10 -8.72
N ILE A 103 5.49 11.58 -9.24
CA ILE A 103 5.51 10.66 -10.36
C ILE A 103 5.78 9.27 -9.80
N ILE A 104 4.80 8.37 -9.93
CA ILE A 104 4.93 6.95 -9.61
C ILE A 104 5.12 6.20 -10.93
N TYR A 105 6.34 5.72 -11.16
CA TYR A 105 6.69 4.88 -12.29
C TYR A 105 6.63 3.41 -11.87
N ASN A 106 5.52 2.77 -12.22
CA ASN A 106 5.17 1.42 -11.80
C ASN A 106 5.49 0.40 -12.91
N ASP A 107 6.62 -0.29 -12.74
CA ASP A 107 7.22 -1.16 -13.74
C ASP A 107 7.81 -2.44 -13.11
N PRO A 108 7.00 -3.22 -12.38
CA PRO A 108 7.47 -4.44 -11.71
C PRO A 108 8.03 -5.47 -12.69
N HIS A 109 7.49 -5.52 -13.92
CA HIS A 109 7.91 -6.47 -14.95
C HIS A 109 8.91 -5.91 -15.97
N GLY A 110 9.29 -4.63 -15.87
CA GLY A 110 10.23 -4.02 -16.81
C GLY A 110 9.66 -3.66 -18.18
N ILE A 111 8.34 -3.78 -18.38
CA ILE A 111 7.66 -3.61 -19.67
C ILE A 111 7.38 -2.15 -20.02
N ALA A 112 7.34 -1.23 -19.04
CA ALA A 112 7.03 0.16 -19.30
C ALA A 112 8.20 0.82 -20.05
N GLY A 113 7.95 1.44 -21.19
CA GLY A 113 9.00 2.13 -21.96
C GLY A 113 9.29 3.53 -21.42
N ILE A 114 10.57 3.87 -21.33
CA ILE A 114 11.09 5.23 -21.16
C ILE A 114 12.26 5.41 -22.14
N ASP A 115 12.21 6.46 -22.97
CA ASP A 115 13.31 6.81 -23.86
C ASP A 115 14.27 7.82 -23.21
N GLU A 116 15.38 8.10 -23.88
CA GLU A 116 16.44 8.97 -23.36
C GLU A 116 15.98 10.43 -23.20
N ASP A 117 15.18 10.95 -24.14
CA ASP A 117 14.66 12.31 -24.07
C ASP A 117 13.73 12.47 -22.86
N GLN A 118 12.82 11.53 -22.66
CA GLN A 118 11.94 11.49 -21.50
C GLN A 118 12.69 11.34 -20.18
N LEU A 119 13.76 10.55 -20.16
CA LEU A 119 14.62 10.40 -18.99
C LEU A 119 15.32 11.73 -18.66
N ASN A 120 15.85 12.43 -19.68
CA ASN A 120 16.47 13.73 -19.50
C ASN A 120 15.48 14.78 -18.99
N ASP A 121 14.26 14.79 -19.54
CA ASP A 121 13.18 15.65 -19.04
C ASP A 121 12.85 15.36 -17.58
N LEU A 122 12.71 14.09 -17.22
CA LEU A 122 12.44 13.69 -15.83
C LEU A 122 13.57 14.16 -14.90
N VAL A 123 14.83 13.98 -15.29
CA VAL A 123 15.99 14.40 -14.50
C VAL A 123 16.01 15.92 -14.31
N ASP A 124 15.74 16.67 -15.37
CA ASP A 124 15.65 18.14 -15.32
C ASP A 124 14.56 18.58 -14.34
N ARG A 125 13.37 17.98 -14.43
CA ARG A 125 12.24 18.26 -13.54
C ARG A 125 12.52 17.87 -12.10
N ILE A 126 13.16 16.73 -11.84
CA ILE A 126 13.55 16.34 -10.47
C ILE A 126 14.54 17.33 -9.88
N LYS A 127 15.43 17.94 -10.67
CA LYS A 127 16.46 18.86 -10.17
C LYS A 127 15.97 20.29 -10.01
N ASN A 128 15.09 20.74 -10.89
CA ASN A 128 14.71 22.14 -11.04
C ASN A 128 13.27 22.45 -10.60
N ASP A 129 12.39 21.44 -10.59
CA ASP A 129 10.99 21.57 -10.17
C ASP A 129 10.73 20.80 -8.87
N ASN A 130 9.62 21.12 -8.18
CA ASN A 130 9.18 20.39 -6.98
C ASN A 130 8.57 19.02 -7.35
N VAL A 131 9.41 18.09 -7.82
CA VAL A 131 9.03 16.76 -8.30
C VAL A 131 9.62 15.68 -7.39
N THR A 132 8.72 14.86 -6.86
CA THR A 132 9.06 13.59 -6.21
C THR A 132 8.88 12.46 -7.22
N PHE A 133 9.91 11.64 -7.41
CA PHE A 133 9.84 10.50 -8.30
C PHE A 133 9.99 9.20 -7.53
N ILE A 134 9.09 8.26 -7.78
CA ILE A 134 9.01 6.96 -7.15
C ILE A 134 9.08 5.92 -8.26
N TYR A 135 10.06 5.03 -8.19
CA TYR A 135 10.16 3.88 -9.07
C TYR A 135 9.81 2.61 -8.32
N ILE A 136 8.97 1.79 -8.92
CA ILE A 136 8.62 0.44 -8.46
C ILE A 136 9.04 -0.52 -9.58
N GLY A 137 10.11 -1.27 -9.38
CA GLY A 137 10.70 -2.18 -10.35
C GLY A 137 12.19 -2.40 -10.12
N LYS A 138 12.80 -3.28 -10.92
CA LYS A 138 14.25 -3.56 -10.87
C LYS A 138 14.97 -3.26 -12.17
N THR A 139 14.31 -3.49 -13.30
CA THR A 139 14.93 -3.56 -14.62
C THR A 139 15.61 -2.26 -15.04
N LYS A 140 15.09 -1.11 -14.60
CA LYS A 140 15.61 0.21 -14.98
C LYS A 140 16.49 0.87 -13.91
N PHE A 141 16.82 0.15 -12.83
CA PHE A 141 17.63 0.72 -11.74
C PHE A 141 18.95 1.31 -12.23
N ASN A 142 19.71 0.58 -13.06
CA ASN A 142 21.00 1.05 -13.57
C ASN A 142 20.86 2.27 -14.49
N MET A 143 19.79 2.34 -15.30
CA MET A 143 19.48 3.50 -16.13
C MET A 143 19.25 4.75 -15.26
N PHE A 144 18.39 4.63 -14.25
CA PHE A 144 18.06 5.73 -13.35
C PHE A 144 19.22 6.12 -12.42
N LYS A 145 20.04 5.15 -12.00
CA LYS A 145 21.27 5.39 -11.24
C LYS A 145 22.30 6.16 -12.06
N ASN A 146 22.50 5.78 -13.33
CA ASN A 146 23.41 6.49 -14.23
C ASN A 146 22.93 7.92 -14.54
N ALA A 147 21.63 8.13 -14.59
CA ALA A 147 21.01 9.45 -14.71
C ALA A 147 21.07 10.29 -13.41
N GLY A 148 21.53 9.69 -12.30
CA GLY A 148 21.66 10.37 -11.01
C GLY A 148 20.34 10.60 -10.28
N ILE A 149 19.32 9.77 -10.54
CA ILE A 149 18.00 9.84 -9.88
C ILE A 149 17.67 8.57 -9.06
N ALA A 150 18.63 7.67 -8.93
CA ALA A 150 18.63 6.56 -7.97
C ALA A 150 20.00 6.45 -7.30
N SER A 151 20.06 6.03 -6.03
CA SER A 151 21.31 5.78 -5.31
C SER A 151 21.23 4.46 -4.54
N GLY A 152 22.33 3.75 -4.32
CA GLY A 152 22.34 2.51 -3.52
C GLY A 152 22.80 1.25 -4.24
N ALA A 153 22.60 0.11 -3.56
CA ALA A 153 23.00 -1.22 -3.99
C ALA A 153 21.99 -1.84 -4.96
N GLU A 154 22.50 -2.53 -5.97
CA GLU A 154 21.70 -3.30 -6.93
C GLU A 154 20.97 -4.42 -6.18
N GLY A 155 19.63 -4.39 -6.16
CA GLY A 155 18.81 -5.38 -5.46
C GLY A 155 17.47 -4.87 -4.96
N ALA A 156 17.37 -3.58 -4.64
CA ALA A 156 16.12 -2.98 -4.18
C ALA A 156 15.04 -3.00 -5.28
N GLU A 157 13.82 -3.42 -4.96
CA GLU A 157 12.69 -3.47 -5.93
C GLU A 157 12.02 -2.11 -6.13
N SER A 158 12.48 -1.07 -5.43
CA SER A 158 11.89 0.27 -5.49
C SER A 158 12.80 1.32 -4.89
N TYR A 159 12.61 2.56 -5.29
CA TYR A 159 13.25 3.70 -4.65
C TYR A 159 12.43 4.98 -4.88
N ILE A 160 12.73 5.99 -4.08
CA ILE A 160 12.20 7.35 -4.21
C ILE A 160 13.36 8.33 -4.25
N VAL A 161 13.19 9.38 -5.05
CA VAL A 161 14.04 10.57 -5.08
C VAL A 161 13.17 11.81 -4.88
N PHE A 162 13.62 12.71 -4.03
CA PHE A 162 12.90 13.91 -3.66
C PHE A 162 13.87 15.02 -3.25
N ASN A 163 13.33 16.18 -2.87
CA ASN A 163 14.10 17.36 -2.48
C ASN A 163 15.13 17.75 -3.55
N ASN A 164 14.65 18.04 -4.76
CA ASN A 164 15.47 18.46 -5.89
C ASN A 164 16.59 17.48 -6.28
N GLY A 165 16.35 16.17 -6.13
CA GLY A 165 17.33 15.13 -6.41
C GLY A 165 18.42 14.98 -5.34
N LYS A 166 18.22 15.50 -4.13
CA LYS A 166 19.23 15.45 -3.06
C LYS A 166 19.01 14.32 -2.06
N GLU A 167 17.77 13.88 -1.90
CA GLU A 167 17.42 12.82 -0.95
C GLU A 167 16.83 11.60 -1.65
N TYR A 168 17.16 10.43 -1.10
CA TYR A 168 16.81 9.13 -1.66
C TYR A 168 16.43 8.14 -0.56
N ILE A 169 15.45 7.29 -0.82
CA ILE A 169 15.16 6.10 0.01
C ILE A 169 15.06 4.90 -0.91
N ASN A 170 15.78 3.84 -0.56
CA ASN A 170 15.73 2.54 -1.25
C ASN A 170 14.77 1.60 -0.54
N GLY A 171 14.13 0.71 -1.29
CA GLY A 171 13.20 -0.28 -0.76
C GLY A 171 11.91 0.33 -0.22
N ILE A 172 11.47 1.48 -0.74
CA ILE A 172 10.26 2.16 -0.26
C ILE A 172 8.96 1.35 -0.49
N ALA A 173 8.96 0.43 -1.45
CA ALA A 173 7.88 -0.50 -1.75
C ALA A 173 8.16 -1.91 -1.20
N GLU A 174 9.27 -2.13 -0.50
CA GLU A 174 9.60 -3.44 0.07
C GLU A 174 8.81 -3.65 1.37
N ASP A 175 8.20 -4.84 1.47
CA ASP A 175 7.39 -5.30 2.60
C ASP A 175 8.23 -5.38 3.88
N GLY A 176 8.51 -4.23 4.50
CA GLY A 176 8.65 -4.21 5.95
C GLY A 176 7.34 -4.65 6.60
N ASP A 177 7.35 -4.99 7.89
CA ASP A 177 6.18 -5.39 8.72
C ASP A 177 5.03 -4.33 8.79
N LEU A 178 5.00 -3.38 7.86
CA LEU A 178 4.10 -2.26 7.69
C LEU A 178 2.78 -2.66 7.04
N MET A 179 2.77 -3.68 6.17
CA MET A 179 1.55 -4.12 5.50
C MET A 179 0.62 -4.79 6.52
N PRO A 180 -0.62 -4.30 6.68
CA PRO A 180 -1.58 -5.00 7.51
C PRO A 180 -1.85 -6.42 6.97
N LYS A 181 -1.73 -7.44 7.83
CA LYS A 181 -1.81 -8.87 7.44
C LYS A 181 -3.06 -9.25 6.65
N ASN A 182 -4.20 -8.60 6.90
CA ASN A 182 -5.42 -8.83 6.13
C ASN A 182 -5.28 -8.38 4.67
N LEU A 183 -4.72 -7.19 4.44
CA LEU A 183 -4.46 -6.65 3.11
C LEU A 183 -3.40 -7.50 2.42
N GLU A 184 -2.41 -7.97 3.16
CA GLU A 184 -1.39 -8.88 2.64
C GLU A 184 -1.99 -10.16 2.04
N MET A 185 -3.04 -10.71 2.66
CA MET A 185 -3.75 -11.91 2.19
C MET A 185 -4.69 -11.67 1.01
N THR A 186 -5.10 -10.42 0.77
CA THR A 186 -6.10 -10.09 -0.27
C THR A 186 -5.50 -9.41 -1.51
N LEU A 187 -4.37 -8.75 -1.37
CA LEU A 187 -3.72 -8.00 -2.43
C LEU A 187 -2.73 -8.87 -3.20
N THR A 188 -2.57 -8.61 -4.50
CA THR A 188 -1.47 -9.19 -5.26
C THR A 188 -0.12 -8.67 -4.75
N LYS A 189 0.99 -9.33 -5.11
CA LYS A 189 2.34 -8.87 -4.73
C LYS A 189 2.57 -7.42 -5.20
N GLU A 190 2.12 -7.11 -6.39
CA GLU A 190 2.31 -5.81 -7.02
C GLU A 190 1.45 -4.75 -6.34
N GLN A 191 0.21 -5.08 -5.98
CA GLN A 191 -0.67 -4.22 -5.20
C GLN A 191 -0.07 -3.89 -3.84
N ARG A 192 0.52 -4.89 -3.17
CA ARG A 192 1.23 -4.67 -1.90
C ARG A 192 2.35 -3.64 -2.06
N SER A 193 3.16 -3.72 -3.10
CA SER A 193 4.22 -2.72 -3.35
C SER A 193 3.69 -1.29 -3.41
N VAL A 194 2.58 -1.05 -4.12
CA VAL A 194 1.98 0.30 -4.20
C VAL A 194 1.44 0.74 -2.83
N TYR A 195 0.76 -0.15 -2.10
CA TYR A 195 0.21 0.17 -0.79
C TYR A 195 1.31 0.43 0.25
N THR A 196 2.39 -0.35 0.22
CA THR A 196 3.57 -0.18 1.07
C THR A 196 4.23 1.19 0.82
N VAL A 197 4.34 1.64 -0.43
CA VAL A 197 4.82 2.99 -0.75
C VAL A 197 3.97 4.07 -0.06
N ILE A 198 2.64 3.97 -0.13
CA ILE A 198 1.74 4.97 0.48
C ILE A 198 1.89 5.04 1.99
N ILE A 199 1.99 3.88 2.65
CA ILE A 199 2.23 3.80 4.09
C ILE A 199 3.61 4.38 4.42
N ASN A 200 4.66 3.97 3.69
CA ASN A 200 6.03 4.41 3.92
C ASN A 200 6.22 5.91 3.70
N LEU A 201 5.62 6.48 2.66
CA LEU A 201 5.63 7.93 2.41
C LEU A 201 5.14 8.67 3.64
N THR A 202 4.03 8.20 4.22
CA THR A 202 3.40 8.82 5.39
C THR A 202 4.23 8.66 6.66
N GLN A 203 4.74 7.47 6.94
CA GLN A 203 5.54 7.21 8.14
C GLN A 203 6.92 7.87 8.08
N SER A 204 7.55 7.84 6.91
CA SER A 204 8.87 8.48 6.68
C SER A 204 8.76 9.99 6.57
N LYS A 205 7.53 10.55 6.58
CA LYS A 205 7.26 11.97 6.42
C LYS A 205 7.89 12.57 5.17
N VAL A 206 8.11 11.76 4.14
CA VAL A 206 8.75 12.21 2.89
C VAL A 206 7.88 13.26 2.21
N TYR A 207 6.56 13.02 2.19
CA TYR A 207 5.57 13.99 1.74
C TYR A 207 5.57 15.32 2.54
N GLU A 208 6.18 15.36 3.73
CA GLU A 208 6.39 16.57 4.55
C GLU A 208 7.78 17.22 4.36
N LYS A 209 8.70 16.62 3.60
CA LYS A 209 10.07 17.13 3.38
C LYS A 209 10.28 17.75 2.00
N VAL A 210 9.27 17.66 1.16
CA VAL A 210 9.25 18.22 -0.19
C VAL A 210 8.89 19.71 -0.06
N TRP A 211 9.86 20.53 0.39
CA TRP A 211 9.77 21.99 0.55
C TRP A 211 11.11 22.67 0.26
#